data_AF-A0A917N421-F1
#
_entry.id   AF-A0A917N421-F1
#
_cell.length_a   1.000
_cell.length_b   1.000
_cell.length_c   1.000
_cell.angle_alpha   90.00
_cell.angle_beta   90.00
_cell.angle_gamma   90.00
#
_symmetry.space_group_name_H-M   'P 1'
#
loop_
_entity.id
_entity.type
_entity.pdbx_description
1 polymer ?
#
loop_
_entity_poly.entity_id
_entity_poly.type
_entity_poly.pdbx_seq_one_letter_code
_entity_poly.pdbx_strand_id
1 'polypeptide(L)'
;MASFRMIWLSAQTNFHKITFNPRVYIVLAIMFIYQYYTFSPLKELANYLQQDVSPWSFPFFIQNPSLFFIIGGTALLFYGHAPFIDAHTDFLSIRTGRRNWILGQILYMILSSFLYTLLYVIGSIVILLPNVVFTKEWGSVLEVLSTEQISQIPREIGLQFQPIAIVMAEFSPIQAMMIGFLLFWLGTLFIAAILLFFNLMLGKNSGMIVAGALISLAYFSVYLGRLNFGDQIFFFSPVSWVSLTYLDWAHQGNLPSITFALINYGFWNLLLLGGSAQLFIHKDIDTFKGGK
;
A
#
# COMPACT_ATOMS: atom_id res chain seq x y z
N MET A 1 -33.28 4.57 2.04
CA MET A 1 -32.11 5.15 2.74
C MET A 1 -31.05 4.08 2.93
N ALA A 2 -29.78 4.46 2.99
CA ALA A 2 -28.72 3.48 3.24
C ALA A 2 -28.78 3.01 4.70
N SER A 3 -28.74 1.70 4.94
CA SER A 3 -28.78 1.14 6.29
C SER A 3 -27.37 0.71 6.71
N PHE A 4 -26.81 1.37 7.74
CA PHE A 4 -25.47 1.07 8.24
C PHE A 4 -25.32 -0.40 8.63
N ARG A 5 -26.35 -0.98 9.27
CA ARG A 5 -26.36 -2.40 9.64
C ARG A 5 -26.19 -3.31 8.42
N MET A 6 -26.86 -3.02 7.30
CA MET A 6 -26.75 -3.82 6.09
C MET A 6 -25.39 -3.66 5.40
N ILE A 7 -24.84 -2.45 5.39
CA ILE A 7 -23.49 -2.16 4.87
C ILE A 7 -22.45 -2.97 5.65
N TRP A 8 -22.53 -2.93 6.98
CA TRP A 8 -21.63 -3.68 7.86
C TRP A 8 -21.74 -5.19 7.66
N LEU A 9 -22.95 -5.74 7.60
CA LEU A 9 -23.17 -7.17 7.35
C LEU A 9 -22.58 -7.63 5.99
N SER A 10 -22.72 -6.81 4.96
CA SER A 10 -22.10 -7.07 3.64
C SER A 10 -20.57 -7.11 3.75
N ALA A 11 -19.97 -6.14 4.45
CA ALA A 11 -18.53 -6.11 4.70
C ALA A 11 -18.05 -7.32 5.50
N GLN A 12 -18.75 -7.70 6.58
CA GLN A 12 -18.44 -8.88 7.39
C GLN A 12 -18.47 -10.18 6.57
N THR A 13 -19.43 -10.29 5.65
CA THR A 13 -19.53 -11.45 4.76
C THR A 13 -18.27 -11.60 3.90
N ASN A 14 -17.72 -10.49 3.38
CA ASN A 14 -16.46 -10.54 2.64
C ASN A 14 -15.26 -10.86 3.54
N PHE A 15 -15.22 -10.33 4.76
CA PHE A 15 -14.18 -10.69 5.74
C PHE A 15 -14.17 -12.18 6.06
N HIS A 16 -15.35 -12.79 6.16
CA HIS A 16 -15.44 -14.24 6.34
C HIS A 16 -14.93 -15.01 5.11
N LYS A 17 -15.12 -14.50 3.89
CA LYS A 17 -14.63 -15.16 2.67
C LYS A 17 -13.10 -15.15 2.56
N ILE A 18 -12.42 -14.14 3.12
CA ILE A 18 -10.95 -14.06 3.11
C ILE A 18 -10.34 -15.33 3.70
N THR A 19 -10.88 -15.84 4.82
CA THR A 19 -10.28 -16.99 5.53
C THR A 19 -10.36 -18.29 4.74
N PHE A 20 -11.22 -18.39 3.73
CA PHE A 20 -11.32 -19.58 2.88
C PHE A 20 -10.63 -19.41 1.53
N ASN A 21 -10.15 -18.21 1.22
CA ASN A 21 -9.56 -17.93 -0.08
C ASN A 21 -8.05 -18.22 -0.09
N PRO A 22 -7.57 -19.22 -0.86
CA PRO A 22 -6.15 -19.58 -0.92
C PRO A 22 -5.24 -18.42 -1.34
N ARG A 23 -5.76 -17.46 -2.12
CA ARG A 23 -5.01 -16.28 -2.57
C ARG A 23 -4.54 -15.41 -1.42
N VAL A 24 -5.32 -15.33 -0.34
CA VAL A 24 -4.97 -14.54 0.84
C VAL A 24 -3.72 -15.12 1.50
N TYR A 25 -3.65 -16.44 1.63
CA TYR A 25 -2.48 -17.11 2.20
C TYR A 25 -1.24 -16.92 1.32
N ILE A 26 -1.39 -16.94 -0.01
CA ILE A 26 -0.29 -16.64 -0.94
C ILE A 26 0.18 -15.19 -0.76
N VAL A 27 -0.75 -14.23 -0.67
CA VAL A 27 -0.43 -12.82 -0.43
C VAL A 27 0.31 -12.65 0.90
N LEU A 28 -0.18 -13.26 1.99
CA LEU A 28 0.47 -13.22 3.29
C LEU A 28 1.87 -13.86 3.27
N ALA A 29 2.05 -14.97 2.54
CA ALA A 29 3.35 -15.60 2.39
C ALA A 29 4.34 -14.71 1.62
N ILE A 30 3.92 -14.11 0.50
CA ILE A 30 4.77 -13.18 -0.27
C ILE A 30 5.12 -11.96 0.56
N MET A 31 4.14 -11.38 1.27
CA MET A 31 4.36 -10.26 2.18
C MET A 31 5.43 -10.61 3.21
N PHE A 32 5.28 -11.74 3.92
CA PHE A 32 6.20 -12.14 4.97
C PHE A 32 7.61 -12.46 4.44
N ILE A 33 7.72 -13.22 3.35
CA ILE A 33 9.01 -13.54 2.71
C ILE A 33 9.74 -12.25 2.34
N TYR A 34 9.01 -11.30 1.75
CA TYR A 34 9.63 -10.06 1.33
C TYR A 34 10.04 -9.18 2.51
N GLN A 35 9.19 -9.06 3.53
CA GLN A 35 9.57 -8.32 4.74
C GLN A 35 10.80 -8.96 5.40
N TYR A 36 10.87 -10.28 5.44
CA TYR A 36 12.05 -10.98 5.96
C TYR A 36 13.29 -10.63 5.15
N TYR A 37 13.21 -10.66 3.81
CA TYR A 37 14.28 -10.22 2.93
C TYR A 37 14.73 -8.77 3.17
N THR A 38 13.79 -7.85 3.44
CA THR A 38 14.11 -6.43 3.69
C THR A 38 14.72 -6.17 5.07
N PHE A 39 14.20 -6.80 6.12
CA PHE A 39 14.56 -6.49 7.51
C PHE A 39 15.61 -7.44 8.10
N SER A 40 15.85 -8.63 7.53
CA SER A 40 16.90 -9.54 8.01
C SER A 40 18.30 -8.93 8.00
N PRO A 41 18.74 -8.23 6.92
CA PRO A 41 20.04 -7.56 6.90
C PRO A 41 20.20 -6.49 7.99
N LEU A 42 19.11 -5.80 8.35
CA LEU A 42 19.12 -4.81 9.45
C LEU A 42 19.38 -5.49 10.80
N LYS A 43 18.79 -6.65 11.02
CA LYS A 43 19.03 -7.46 12.21
C LYS A 43 20.46 -7.99 12.28
N GLU A 44 21.01 -8.44 11.16
CA GLU A 44 22.41 -8.88 11.08
C GLU A 44 23.39 -7.75 11.39
N LEU A 45 23.14 -6.55 10.85
CA LEU A 45 23.92 -5.36 11.15
C LEU A 45 23.86 -5.01 12.64
N ALA A 46 22.68 -5.08 13.26
CA ALA A 46 22.51 -4.81 14.67
C ALA A 46 23.32 -5.77 15.55
N ASN A 47 23.31 -7.06 15.20
CA ASN A 47 24.13 -8.08 15.86
C ASN A 47 25.63 -7.82 15.68
N TYR A 48 26.06 -7.41 14.48
CA TYR A 48 27.45 -7.07 14.19
C TYR A 48 27.93 -5.86 15.00
N LEU A 49 27.09 -4.81 15.09
CA LEU A 49 27.37 -3.61 15.89
C LEU A 49 27.20 -3.83 17.40
N GLN A 50 26.66 -4.99 17.82
CA GLN A 50 26.26 -5.29 19.20
C GLN A 50 25.36 -4.21 19.80
N GLN A 51 24.41 -3.71 19.00
CA GLN A 51 23.46 -2.67 19.39
C GLN A 51 22.02 -3.12 19.13
N ASP A 52 21.10 -2.60 19.95
CA ASP A 52 19.67 -2.84 19.77
C ASP A 52 19.09 -1.95 18.66
N VAL A 53 18.03 -2.46 18.00
CA VAL A 53 17.34 -1.78 16.91
C VAL A 53 16.02 -1.19 17.42
N SER A 54 15.71 0.04 17.01
CA SER A 54 14.39 0.60 17.28
C SER A 54 13.33 0.01 16.33
N PRO A 55 12.05 -0.06 16.73
CA PRO A 55 10.98 -0.61 15.90
C PRO A 55 10.59 0.30 14.72
N TRP A 56 11.24 1.45 14.54
CA TRP A 56 10.78 2.55 13.68
C TRP A 56 11.34 2.50 12.26
N SER A 57 11.68 1.30 11.77
CA SER A 57 12.28 1.11 10.45
C SER A 57 11.27 1.04 9.29
N PHE A 58 9.99 0.77 9.59
CA PHE A 58 8.90 0.70 8.60
C PHE A 58 8.86 1.90 7.64
N PRO A 59 8.94 3.19 8.03
CA PRO A 59 8.69 4.30 7.10
C PRO A 59 9.67 4.35 5.91
N PHE A 60 10.85 3.75 6.08
CA PHE A 60 11.91 3.75 5.09
C PHE A 60 11.93 2.51 4.19
N PHE A 61 11.07 1.51 4.46
CA PHE A 61 11.20 0.20 3.81
C PHE A 61 11.00 0.24 2.29
N ILE A 62 10.21 1.19 1.78
CA ILE A 62 9.91 1.33 0.35
C ILE A 62 10.93 2.25 -0.28
N GLN A 63 12.11 1.73 -0.54
CA GLN A 63 13.16 2.46 -1.23
C GLN A 63 13.51 1.82 -2.56
N ASN A 64 13.73 0.51 -2.54
CA ASN A 64 14.05 -0.24 -3.72
C ASN A 64 12.87 -0.19 -4.72
N PRO A 65 13.04 0.27 -5.97
CA PRO A 65 11.92 0.39 -6.92
C PRO A 65 11.20 -0.93 -7.21
N SER A 66 11.89 -2.06 -7.07
CA SER A 66 11.28 -3.40 -7.20
C SER A 66 10.15 -3.62 -6.19
N LEU A 67 10.12 -2.87 -5.09
CA LEU A 67 9.04 -2.92 -4.12
C LEU A 67 7.69 -2.47 -4.65
N PHE A 68 7.66 -1.59 -5.65
CA PHE A 68 6.41 -1.19 -6.26
C PHE A 68 5.70 -2.38 -6.91
N PHE A 69 6.46 -3.28 -7.55
CA PHE A 69 5.90 -4.52 -8.10
C PHE A 69 5.43 -5.49 -7.03
N ILE A 70 6.15 -5.58 -5.91
CA ILE A 70 5.80 -6.53 -4.86
C ILE A 70 4.56 -6.04 -4.12
N ILE A 71 4.58 -4.82 -3.58
CA ILE A 71 3.44 -4.22 -2.86
C ILE A 71 2.24 -4.05 -3.78
N GLY A 72 2.47 -3.51 -4.99
CA GLY A 72 1.41 -3.33 -5.97
C GLY A 72 0.87 -4.66 -6.47
N GLY A 73 1.73 -5.65 -6.70
CA GLY A 73 1.37 -7.00 -7.13
C GLY A 73 0.60 -7.78 -6.08
N THR A 74 0.99 -7.72 -4.81
CA THR A 74 0.24 -8.35 -3.71
C THR A 74 -1.12 -7.66 -3.50
N ALA A 75 -1.19 -6.34 -3.62
CA ALA A 75 -2.45 -5.61 -3.63
C ALA A 75 -3.34 -6.01 -4.83
N LEU A 76 -2.77 -6.14 -6.04
CA LEU A 76 -3.46 -6.63 -7.24
C LEU A 76 -4.00 -8.05 -7.04
N LEU A 77 -3.22 -8.96 -6.45
CA LEU A 77 -3.65 -10.33 -6.19
C LEU A 77 -4.78 -10.39 -5.17
N PHE A 78 -4.74 -9.54 -4.14
CA PHE A 78 -5.75 -9.49 -3.08
C PHE A 78 -7.07 -8.88 -3.56
N TYR A 79 -7.01 -7.76 -4.28
CA TYR A 79 -8.18 -6.99 -4.72
C TYR A 79 -8.62 -7.28 -6.16
N GLY A 80 -7.88 -8.11 -6.91
CA GLY A 80 -8.06 -8.27 -8.35
C GLY A 80 -9.43 -8.75 -8.81
N HIS A 81 -10.17 -9.42 -7.93
CA HIS A 81 -11.53 -9.92 -8.20
C HIS A 81 -12.62 -8.92 -7.83
N ALA A 82 -12.28 -7.66 -7.61
CA ALA A 82 -13.26 -6.60 -7.38
C ALA A 82 -14.12 -6.36 -8.65
N PRO A 83 -15.42 -6.08 -8.52
CA PRO A 83 -16.24 -6.22 -7.31
C PRO A 83 -16.35 -7.70 -6.91
N PHE A 84 -16.24 -8.02 -5.60
CA PHE A 84 -16.20 -9.38 -5.04
C PHE A 84 -17.53 -10.14 -5.22
N ILE A 85 -17.85 -10.47 -6.47
CA ILE A 85 -19.09 -11.12 -6.91
C ILE A 85 -18.86 -12.63 -6.95
N ASP A 86 -19.57 -13.34 -6.08
CA ASP A 86 -19.78 -14.79 -6.04
C ASP A 86 -21.22 -15.19 -6.48
N ALA A 87 -21.49 -16.50 -6.51
CA ALA A 87 -22.83 -17.03 -6.81
C ALA A 87 -23.93 -16.56 -5.84
N HIS A 88 -23.58 -16.18 -4.61
CA HIS A 88 -24.54 -15.73 -3.58
C HIS A 88 -24.75 -14.21 -3.56
N THR A 89 -23.96 -13.45 -4.32
CA THR A 89 -23.98 -11.98 -4.27
C THR A 89 -25.17 -11.37 -4.95
N ASP A 90 -25.73 -12.02 -5.98
CA ASP A 90 -26.97 -11.58 -6.61
C ASP A 90 -28.11 -11.57 -5.59
N PHE A 91 -28.22 -12.65 -4.81
CA PHE A 91 -29.20 -12.78 -3.75
C PHE A 91 -28.98 -11.78 -2.61
N LEU A 92 -27.72 -11.59 -2.20
CA LEU A 92 -27.37 -10.62 -1.15
C LEU A 92 -27.67 -9.19 -1.60
N SER A 93 -27.31 -8.82 -2.83
CA SER A 93 -27.54 -7.50 -3.42
C SER A 93 -29.03 -7.17 -3.54
N ILE A 94 -29.85 -8.16 -3.91
CA ILE A 94 -31.31 -8.00 -3.96
C ILE A 94 -31.89 -7.77 -2.55
N ARG A 95 -31.44 -8.53 -1.54
CA ARG A 95 -31.96 -8.43 -0.16
C ARG A 95 -31.49 -7.20 0.60
N THR A 96 -30.21 -6.82 0.48
CA THR A 96 -29.67 -5.64 1.17
C THR A 96 -29.93 -4.34 0.40
N GLY A 97 -30.25 -4.44 -0.89
CA GLY A 97 -30.32 -3.33 -1.84
C GLY A 97 -28.95 -3.00 -2.45
N ARG A 98 -28.94 -2.69 -3.76
CA ARG A 98 -27.72 -2.41 -4.55
C ARG A 98 -26.80 -1.37 -3.90
N ARG A 99 -27.39 -0.27 -3.39
CA ARG A 99 -26.65 0.83 -2.73
C ARG A 99 -25.97 0.40 -1.44
N ASN A 100 -26.64 -0.37 -0.59
CA ASN A 100 -26.03 -0.85 0.66
C ASN A 100 -24.94 -1.88 0.38
N TRP A 101 -25.14 -2.70 -0.65
CA TRP A 101 -24.17 -3.70 -1.04
C TRP A 101 -22.84 -3.08 -1.49
N ILE A 102 -22.87 -2.13 -2.45
CA ILE A 102 -21.65 -1.49 -2.96
C ILE A 102 -20.93 -0.66 -1.88
N LEU A 103 -21.68 0.02 -1.01
CA LEU A 103 -21.09 0.70 0.15
C LEU A 103 -20.44 -0.29 1.13
N GLY A 104 -20.98 -1.50 1.26
CA GLY A 104 -20.36 -2.58 2.03
C GLY A 104 -19.05 -3.06 1.41
N GLN A 105 -18.97 -3.16 0.08
CA GLN A 105 -17.72 -3.48 -0.62
C GLN A 105 -16.66 -2.39 -0.43
N ILE A 106 -17.06 -1.12 -0.51
CA ILE A 106 -16.16 0.02 -0.27
C ILE A 106 -15.67 0.02 1.18
N LEU A 107 -16.56 -0.15 2.16
CA LEU A 107 -16.18 -0.23 3.57
C LEU A 107 -15.20 -1.38 3.83
N TYR A 108 -15.47 -2.55 3.22
CA TYR A 108 -14.58 -3.69 3.27
C TYR A 108 -13.19 -3.36 2.70
N MET A 109 -13.10 -2.67 1.55
CA MET A 109 -11.82 -2.24 0.98
C MET A 109 -11.04 -1.31 1.90
N ILE A 110 -11.71 -0.33 2.51
CA ILE A 110 -11.09 0.62 3.45
C ILE A 110 -10.55 -0.11 4.69
N LEU A 111 -11.32 -1.01 5.28
CA LEU A 111 -10.93 -1.75 6.49
C LEU A 111 -9.85 -2.80 6.17
N SER A 112 -9.97 -3.52 5.07
CA SER A 112 -8.98 -4.53 4.66
C SER A 112 -7.64 -3.89 4.29
N SER A 113 -7.63 -2.72 3.64
CA SER A 113 -6.37 -2.02 3.31
C SER A 113 -5.69 -1.46 4.57
N PHE A 114 -6.48 -1.06 5.57
CA PHE A 114 -5.96 -0.67 6.88
C PHE A 114 -5.28 -1.86 7.58
N LEU A 115 -5.97 -3.01 7.65
CA LEU A 115 -5.40 -4.24 8.22
C LEU A 115 -4.18 -4.73 7.45
N TYR A 116 -4.20 -4.64 6.12
CA TYR A 116 -3.07 -4.96 5.26
C TYR A 116 -1.84 -4.11 5.61
N THR A 117 -2.01 -2.80 5.79
CA THR A 117 -0.95 -1.88 6.22
C THR A 117 -0.45 -2.22 7.63
N LEU A 118 -1.37 -2.54 8.55
CA LEU A 118 -1.04 -2.93 9.90
C LEU A 118 -0.18 -4.21 9.94
N LEU A 119 -0.48 -5.19 9.09
CA LEU A 119 0.34 -6.40 8.95
C LEU A 119 1.76 -6.06 8.47
N TYR A 120 1.91 -5.08 7.59
CA TYR A 120 3.25 -4.62 7.20
C TYR A 120 4.03 -4.00 8.36
N VAL A 121 3.37 -3.16 9.17
CA VAL A 121 4.00 -2.57 10.36
C VAL A 121 4.37 -3.66 11.37
N ILE A 122 3.44 -4.56 11.70
CA ILE A 122 3.69 -5.64 12.67
C ILE A 122 4.82 -6.55 12.16
N GLY A 123 4.80 -6.93 10.88
CA GLY A 123 5.85 -7.76 10.29
C GLY A 123 7.24 -7.13 10.41
N SER A 124 7.36 -5.81 10.17
CA SER A 124 8.63 -5.10 10.33
C SER A 124 9.21 -5.18 11.75
N ILE A 125 8.35 -5.18 12.78
CA ILE A 125 8.77 -5.27 14.17
C ILE A 125 9.08 -6.73 14.55
N VAL A 126 8.22 -7.67 14.16
CA VAL A 126 8.35 -9.09 14.51
C VAL A 126 9.65 -9.70 13.98
N ILE A 127 10.05 -9.34 12.76
CA ILE A 127 11.28 -9.88 12.16
C ILE A 127 12.54 -9.41 12.90
N LEU A 128 12.51 -8.21 13.48
CA LEU A 128 13.64 -7.64 14.22
C LEU A 128 13.81 -8.25 15.61
N LEU A 129 12.80 -8.95 16.16
CA LEU A 129 12.92 -9.63 17.44
C LEU A 129 14.04 -10.70 17.42
N PRO A 130 14.83 -10.86 18.49
CA PRO A 130 14.69 -10.23 19.82
C PRO A 130 15.39 -8.88 19.98
N ASN A 131 16.12 -8.39 18.97
CA ASN A 131 16.97 -7.20 19.05
C ASN A 131 16.21 -5.85 19.17
N VAL A 132 14.89 -5.88 19.37
CA VAL A 132 14.06 -4.68 19.37
C VAL A 132 13.98 -4.07 20.76
N VAL A 133 14.34 -2.80 20.87
CA VAL A 133 14.08 -1.98 22.07
C VAL A 133 13.13 -0.86 21.72
N PHE A 134 12.00 -0.80 22.44
CA PHE A 134 11.00 0.25 22.27
C PHE A 134 11.49 1.56 22.89
N THR A 135 12.03 2.44 22.05
CA THR A 135 12.47 3.78 22.42
C THR A 135 11.61 4.84 21.72
N LYS A 136 11.64 6.09 22.20
CA LYS A 136 10.99 7.22 21.49
C LYS A 136 11.89 7.85 20.42
N GLU A 137 13.13 7.39 20.34
CA GLU A 137 14.19 7.90 19.47
C GLU A 137 14.44 6.93 18.31
N TRP A 138 15.17 7.37 17.30
CA TRP A 138 15.48 6.54 16.13
C TRP A 138 16.41 5.37 16.47
N GLY A 139 17.21 5.49 17.53
CA GLY A 139 18.15 4.47 17.96
C GLY A 139 19.43 4.48 17.11
N SER A 140 20.52 4.07 17.75
CA SER A 140 21.88 4.19 17.19
C SER A 140 22.04 3.49 15.85
N VAL A 141 21.45 2.30 15.66
CA VAL A 141 21.56 1.56 14.39
C VAL A 141 20.96 2.34 13.22
N LEU A 142 19.79 2.97 13.39
CA LEU A 142 19.18 3.76 12.32
C LEU A 142 19.94 5.07 12.07
N GLU A 143 20.47 5.72 13.11
CA GLU A 143 21.26 6.95 13.01
C GLU A 143 22.59 6.70 12.27
N VAL A 144 23.26 5.61 12.59
CA VAL A 144 24.48 5.14 11.91
C VAL A 144 24.20 4.88 10.44
N LEU A 145 23.06 4.24 10.11
CA LEU A 145 22.65 4.01 8.72
C LEU A 145 22.26 5.28 7.96
N SER A 146 21.78 6.31 8.65
CA SER A 146 21.43 7.59 8.04
C SER A 146 22.64 8.42 7.62
N THR A 147 23.81 8.14 8.20
CA THR A 147 25.05 8.90 7.97
C THR A 147 25.82 8.34 6.76
N GLU A 148 26.21 9.20 5.82
CA GLU A 148 26.85 8.80 4.55
C GLU A 148 28.24 8.15 4.71
N GLN A 149 28.89 8.28 5.87
CA GLN A 149 30.22 7.73 6.16
C GLN A 149 30.26 6.20 6.10
N ILE A 150 29.09 5.54 6.11
CA ILE A 150 28.96 4.07 6.09
C ILE A 150 28.34 3.58 4.76
N SER A 151 28.36 4.40 3.71
CA SER A 151 27.75 4.11 2.39
C SER A 151 28.15 2.79 1.70
N GLN A 152 29.20 2.10 2.16
CA GLN A 152 29.61 0.78 1.65
C GLN A 152 29.01 -0.41 2.41
N ILE A 153 28.78 -0.30 3.72
CA ILE A 153 28.27 -1.41 4.55
C ILE A 153 26.86 -1.87 4.15
N PRO A 154 25.89 -0.97 3.81
CA PRO A 154 24.59 -1.39 3.33
C PRO A 154 24.64 -2.24 2.06
N ARG A 155 25.61 -2.00 1.17
CA ARG A 155 25.75 -2.76 -0.07
C ARG A 155 26.41 -4.12 0.16
N GLU A 156 27.31 -4.22 1.13
CA GLU A 156 28.01 -5.46 1.48
C GLU A 156 27.14 -6.42 2.30
N ILE A 157 26.29 -5.89 3.20
CA ILE A 157 25.36 -6.68 4.02
C ILE A 157 24.02 -6.92 3.30
N GLY A 158 23.80 -6.30 2.14
CA GLY A 158 22.59 -6.48 1.34
C GLY A 158 21.36 -5.78 1.92
N LEU A 159 21.55 -4.66 2.63
CA LEU A 159 20.46 -3.80 3.11
C LEU A 159 19.65 -3.25 1.92
N GLN A 160 18.33 -3.36 2.03
CA GLN A 160 17.39 -3.00 0.96
C GLN A 160 16.87 -1.56 1.08
N PHE A 161 17.19 -0.86 2.17
CA PHE A 161 16.79 0.51 2.43
C PHE A 161 17.83 1.24 3.30
N GLN A 162 17.82 2.57 3.25
CA GLN A 162 18.67 3.46 4.03
C GLN A 162 17.81 4.57 4.66
N PRO A 163 17.80 4.75 5.99
CA PRO A 163 17.05 5.83 6.63
C PRO A 163 17.40 7.22 6.07
N ILE A 164 16.40 8.07 5.89
CA ILE A 164 16.57 9.39 5.28
C ILE A 164 16.92 10.40 6.37
N ALA A 165 18.16 10.92 6.37
CA ALA A 165 18.66 11.81 7.42
C ALA A 165 17.79 13.06 7.64
N ILE A 166 17.30 13.68 6.56
CA ILE A 166 16.42 14.87 6.65
C ILE A 166 15.12 14.53 7.39
N VAL A 167 14.49 13.40 7.07
CA VAL A 167 13.26 12.93 7.75
C VAL A 167 13.53 12.67 9.22
N MET A 168 14.67 12.05 9.54
CA MET A 168 15.04 11.74 10.92
C MET A 168 15.33 12.99 11.76
N ALA A 169 15.84 14.05 11.12
CA ALA A 169 16.12 15.33 11.77
C ALA A 169 14.84 16.16 11.99
N GLU A 170 13.88 16.11 11.08
CA GLU A 170 12.67 16.92 11.14
C GLU A 170 11.52 16.25 11.93
N PHE A 171 11.43 14.92 11.91
CA PHE A 171 10.31 14.18 12.48
C PHE A 171 10.75 13.25 13.60
N SER A 172 9.92 13.17 14.65
CA SER A 172 10.03 12.08 15.61
C SER A 172 9.71 10.72 14.93
N PRO A 173 10.26 9.60 15.42
CA PRO A 173 10.00 8.29 14.84
C PRO A 173 8.51 7.95 14.75
N ILE A 174 7.74 8.31 15.78
CA ILE A 174 6.28 8.09 15.84
C ILE A 174 5.56 8.92 14.77
N GLN A 175 5.96 10.16 14.54
CA GLN A 175 5.38 11.00 13.49
C GLN A 175 5.66 10.41 12.10
N ALA A 176 6.91 10.01 11.83
CA ALA A 176 7.28 9.38 10.57
C ALA A 176 6.54 8.05 10.33
N MET A 177 6.34 7.24 11.38
CA MET A 177 5.49 6.05 11.34
C MET A 177 4.05 6.36 10.95
N MET A 178 3.45 7.38 11.54
CA MET A 178 2.08 7.77 11.21
C MET A 178 1.96 8.26 9.76
N ILE A 179 2.92 9.07 9.29
CA ILE A 179 2.95 9.56 7.90
C ILE A 179 3.12 8.39 6.93
N GLY A 180 4.11 7.52 7.17
CA GLY A 180 4.35 6.33 6.35
C GLY A 180 3.16 5.38 6.34
N PHE A 181 2.53 5.16 7.49
CA PHE A 181 1.31 4.36 7.61
C PHE A 181 0.18 4.94 6.76
N LEU A 182 -0.07 6.25 6.88
CA LEU A 182 -1.14 6.93 6.18
C LEU A 182 -0.93 6.88 4.66
N LEU A 183 0.28 7.15 4.18
CA LEU A 183 0.62 7.07 2.75
C LEU A 183 0.48 5.65 2.21
N PHE A 184 0.95 4.65 2.95
CA PHE A 184 0.84 3.24 2.54
C PHE A 184 -0.61 2.75 2.51
N TRP A 185 -1.38 3.10 3.52
CA TRP A 185 -2.80 2.77 3.59
C TRP A 185 -3.58 3.41 2.44
N LEU A 186 -3.39 4.71 2.21
CA LEU A 186 -4.06 5.44 1.13
C LEU A 186 -3.62 4.97 -0.26
N GLY A 187 -2.35 4.63 -0.45
CA GLY A 187 -1.83 4.08 -1.70
C GLY A 187 -2.37 2.68 -2.00
N THR A 188 -2.46 1.82 -0.98
CA THR A 188 -3.08 0.49 -1.12
C THR A 188 -4.57 0.61 -1.44
N LEU A 189 -5.27 1.53 -0.75
CA LEU A 189 -6.68 1.83 -1.02
C LEU A 189 -6.88 2.38 -2.45
N PHE A 190 -5.96 3.20 -2.94
CA PHE A 190 -6.00 3.75 -4.30
C PHE A 190 -5.92 2.65 -5.36
N ILE A 191 -5.03 1.67 -5.19
CA ILE A 191 -4.96 0.50 -6.09
C ILE A 191 -6.28 -0.28 -6.04
N ALA A 192 -6.84 -0.52 -4.85
CA ALA A 192 -8.12 -1.19 -4.70
C ALA A 192 -9.29 -0.41 -5.36
N ALA A 193 -9.29 0.92 -5.24
CA ALA A 193 -10.29 1.79 -5.84
C ALA A 193 -10.22 1.80 -7.37
N ILE A 194 -9.01 1.80 -7.96
CA ILE A 194 -8.81 1.65 -9.41
C ILE A 194 -9.36 0.30 -9.89
N LEU A 195 -9.02 -0.78 -9.20
CA LEU A 195 -9.51 -2.11 -9.54
C LEU A 195 -11.03 -2.15 -9.56
N LEU A 196 -11.68 -1.64 -8.51
CA LEU A 196 -13.13 -1.58 -8.44
C LEU A 196 -13.73 -0.73 -9.58
N PHE A 197 -13.23 0.49 -9.76
CA PHE A 197 -13.80 1.46 -10.68
C PHE A 197 -13.72 0.99 -12.13
N PHE A 198 -12.53 0.59 -12.59
CA PHE A 198 -12.33 0.19 -13.98
C PHE A 198 -12.99 -1.16 -14.28
N ASN A 199 -12.96 -2.12 -13.35
CA ASN A 199 -13.69 -3.39 -13.53
C ASN A 199 -15.20 -3.14 -13.67
N LEU A 200 -15.76 -2.16 -12.95
CA LEU A 200 -17.17 -1.77 -13.09
C LEU A 200 -17.44 -0.98 -14.39
N MET A 201 -16.53 -0.09 -14.78
CA MET A 201 -16.72 0.79 -15.94
C MET A 201 -16.61 0.02 -17.26
N LEU A 202 -15.50 -0.69 -17.47
CA LEU A 202 -15.14 -1.30 -18.76
C LEU A 202 -15.34 -2.83 -18.79
N GLY A 203 -15.47 -3.49 -17.62
CA GLY A 203 -15.55 -4.95 -17.52
C GLY A 203 -14.20 -5.65 -17.78
N LYS A 204 -14.23 -6.99 -17.89
CA LYS A 204 -13.11 -7.85 -18.37
C LYS A 204 -11.75 -7.66 -17.67
N ASN A 205 -11.73 -7.50 -16.35
CA ASN A 205 -10.49 -7.31 -15.56
C ASN A 205 -9.63 -6.10 -15.99
N SER A 206 -10.22 -5.11 -16.66
CA SER A 206 -9.55 -3.87 -17.09
C SER A 206 -8.86 -3.12 -15.96
N GLY A 207 -9.38 -3.17 -14.74
CA GLY A 207 -8.74 -2.61 -13.56
C GLY A 207 -7.36 -3.21 -13.29
N MET A 208 -7.16 -4.50 -13.57
CA MET A 208 -5.83 -5.14 -13.42
C MET A 208 -4.82 -4.53 -14.41
N ILE A 209 -5.26 -4.26 -15.64
CA ILE A 209 -4.41 -3.66 -16.68
C ILE A 209 -4.02 -2.23 -16.28
N VAL A 210 -4.99 -1.43 -15.83
CA VAL A 210 -4.73 -0.04 -15.43
C VAL A 210 -3.84 0.03 -14.19
N ALA A 211 -4.14 -0.74 -13.16
CA ALA A 211 -3.30 -0.77 -11.95
C ALA A 211 -1.90 -1.33 -12.25
N GLY A 212 -1.77 -2.37 -13.08
CA GLY A 212 -0.49 -2.91 -13.53
C GLY A 212 0.34 -1.91 -14.34
N ALA A 213 -0.30 -1.09 -15.18
CA ALA A 213 0.35 -0.01 -15.90
C ALA A 213 0.88 1.09 -14.95
N LEU A 214 0.11 1.45 -13.92
CA LEU A 214 0.55 2.44 -12.92
C LEU A 214 1.68 1.94 -12.03
N ILE A 215 1.67 0.66 -11.67
CA ILE A 215 2.77 0.02 -10.94
C ILE A 215 4.04 0.02 -11.81
N SER A 216 3.91 -0.36 -13.08
CA SER A 216 5.02 -0.29 -14.05
C SER A 216 5.52 1.14 -14.25
N LEU A 217 4.62 2.12 -14.25
CA LEU A 217 4.97 3.54 -14.33
C LEU A 217 5.79 4.00 -13.13
N ALA A 218 5.48 3.52 -11.92
CA ALA A 218 6.27 3.84 -10.73
C ALA A 218 7.66 3.21 -10.73
N TYR A 219 7.82 2.02 -11.31
CA TYR A 219 9.15 1.48 -11.55
C TYR A 219 9.90 2.26 -12.62
N PHE A 220 9.22 2.58 -13.74
CA PHE A 220 9.78 3.38 -14.82
C PHE A 220 10.23 4.75 -14.33
N SER A 221 9.45 5.42 -13.48
CA SER A 221 9.72 6.77 -12.98
C SER A 221 11.05 6.86 -12.25
N VAL A 222 11.41 5.84 -11.46
CA VAL A 222 12.70 5.82 -10.74
C VAL A 222 13.90 5.64 -11.67
N TYR A 223 13.80 4.75 -12.65
CA TYR A 223 14.94 4.40 -13.52
C TYR A 223 15.02 5.27 -14.77
N LEU A 224 14.20 4.96 -15.77
CA LEU A 224 14.27 5.60 -17.09
C LEU A 224 13.55 6.94 -17.10
N GLY A 225 12.47 7.06 -16.34
CA GLY A 225 11.64 8.26 -16.26
C GLY A 225 12.42 9.45 -15.75
N ARG A 226 13.13 9.28 -14.63
CA ARG A 226 13.98 10.33 -14.05
C ARG A 226 15.06 10.81 -15.02
N LEU A 227 15.66 9.91 -15.80
CA LEU A 227 16.69 10.26 -16.77
C LEU A 227 16.16 11.07 -17.96
N ASN A 228 14.93 10.80 -18.40
CA ASN A 228 14.36 11.44 -19.60
C ASN A 228 13.52 12.69 -19.28
N PHE A 229 12.80 12.68 -18.16
CA PHE A 229 11.81 13.71 -17.80
C PHE A 229 12.17 14.46 -16.50
N GLY A 230 13.29 14.13 -15.88
CA GLY A 230 13.70 14.69 -14.60
C GLY A 230 12.82 14.24 -13.43
N ASP A 231 12.91 14.94 -12.31
CA ASP A 231 12.18 14.62 -11.07
C ASP A 231 10.66 14.90 -11.17
N GLN A 232 10.23 15.62 -12.21
CA GLN A 232 8.80 15.94 -12.42
C GLN A 232 7.95 14.70 -12.69
N ILE A 233 8.53 13.59 -13.15
CA ILE A 233 7.78 12.35 -13.41
C ILE A 233 7.13 11.78 -12.15
N PHE A 234 7.69 12.06 -10.97
CA PHE A 234 7.14 11.59 -9.71
C PHE A 234 5.79 12.22 -9.38
N PHE A 235 5.44 13.39 -9.93
CA PHE A 235 4.10 13.98 -9.81
C PHE A 235 3.03 13.22 -10.59
N PHE A 236 3.40 12.36 -11.53
CA PHE A 236 2.48 11.56 -12.34
C PHE A 236 2.50 10.07 -11.98
N SER A 237 3.25 9.70 -10.94
CA SER A 237 3.44 8.33 -10.50
C SER A 237 2.79 8.15 -9.12
N PRO A 238 1.46 7.94 -9.04
CA PRO A 238 0.76 7.88 -7.75
C PRO A 238 1.29 6.74 -6.87
N VAL A 239 1.67 5.60 -7.45
CA VAL A 239 2.21 4.45 -6.68
C VAL A 239 3.56 4.78 -6.03
N SER A 240 4.36 5.70 -6.57
CA SER A 240 5.64 6.08 -5.94
C SER A 240 5.48 6.97 -4.71
N TRP A 241 4.35 7.68 -4.56
CA TRP A 241 4.10 8.54 -3.40
C TRP A 241 3.96 7.78 -2.08
N VAL A 242 3.82 6.45 -2.15
CA VAL A 242 3.82 5.58 -0.96
C VAL A 242 5.18 5.61 -0.23
N SER A 243 6.25 5.82 -0.98
CA SER A 243 7.62 5.89 -0.45
C SER A 243 7.95 7.29 0.05
N LEU A 244 8.50 7.39 1.26
CA LEU A 244 9.06 8.65 1.74
C LEU A 244 10.26 9.10 0.88
N THR A 245 11.00 8.20 0.24
CA THR A 245 12.21 8.53 -0.51
C THR A 245 11.95 9.34 -1.78
N TYR A 246 10.79 9.16 -2.40
CA TYR A 246 10.42 9.88 -3.63
C TYR A 246 9.54 11.11 -3.35
N LEU A 247 9.51 11.59 -2.11
CA LEU A 247 8.86 12.83 -1.70
C LEU A 247 9.89 13.94 -1.43
N ASP A 248 9.48 15.18 -1.61
CA ASP A 248 10.33 16.34 -1.30
C ASP A 248 10.37 16.63 0.20
N TRP A 249 11.56 16.46 0.78
CA TRP A 249 11.87 16.85 2.17
C TRP A 249 12.76 18.09 2.24
N ALA A 250 13.50 18.40 1.17
CA ALA A 250 14.42 19.53 1.14
C ALA A 250 13.72 20.83 0.70
N HIS A 251 12.41 20.78 0.43
CA HIS A 251 11.59 21.90 -0.05
C HIS A 251 12.16 22.56 -1.31
N GLN A 252 12.82 21.78 -2.17
CA GLN A 252 13.43 22.26 -3.41
C GLN A 252 12.40 22.40 -4.54
N GLY A 253 11.21 21.79 -4.40
CA GLY A 253 10.09 21.89 -5.34
C GLY A 253 10.17 20.94 -6.54
N ASN A 254 11.22 20.12 -6.64
CA ASN A 254 11.43 19.20 -7.76
C ASN A 254 10.68 17.87 -7.61
N LEU A 255 10.32 17.50 -6.38
CA LEU A 255 9.60 16.27 -6.03
C LEU A 255 8.22 16.60 -5.44
N PRO A 256 7.26 15.66 -5.49
CA PRO A 256 5.97 15.86 -4.85
C PRO A 256 6.13 16.00 -3.33
N SER A 257 5.50 17.00 -2.74
CA SER A 257 5.48 17.15 -1.28
C SER A 257 4.56 16.11 -0.63
N ILE A 258 4.74 15.89 0.68
CA ILE A 258 3.88 15.01 1.48
C ILE A 258 2.42 15.47 1.40
N THR A 259 2.20 16.79 1.52
CA THR A 259 0.87 17.40 1.45
C THR A 259 0.23 17.17 0.08
N PHE A 260 1.01 17.30 -1.00
CA PHE A 260 0.55 16.99 -2.35
C PHE A 260 0.11 15.53 -2.47
N ALA A 261 0.93 14.58 -1.99
CA ALA A 261 0.61 13.16 -2.03
C ALA A 261 -0.68 12.84 -1.26
N LEU A 262 -0.81 13.33 -0.02
CA LEU A 262 -1.99 13.10 0.83
C LEU A 262 -3.28 13.68 0.23
N ILE A 263 -3.23 14.91 -0.28
CA ILE A 263 -4.39 15.54 -0.92
C ILE A 263 -4.81 14.76 -2.17
N ASN A 264 -3.86 14.41 -3.04
CA ASN A 264 -4.17 13.67 -4.26
C ASN A 264 -4.71 12.27 -3.96
N TYR A 265 -4.13 11.56 -3.00
CA TYR A 265 -4.68 10.27 -2.59
C TYR A 265 -6.09 10.40 -2.03
N GLY A 266 -6.35 11.39 -1.17
CA GLY A 266 -7.69 11.64 -0.64
C GLY A 266 -8.69 11.94 -1.75
N PHE A 267 -8.34 12.87 -2.65
CA PHE A 267 -9.17 13.27 -3.78
C PHE A 267 -9.50 12.10 -4.71
N TRP A 268 -8.48 11.38 -5.19
CA TRP A 268 -8.69 10.29 -6.14
C TRP A 268 -9.39 9.08 -5.53
N ASN A 269 -9.11 8.72 -4.28
CA ASN A 269 -9.85 7.66 -3.60
C ASN A 269 -11.34 8.01 -3.48
N LEU A 270 -11.67 9.25 -3.07
CA LEU A 270 -13.07 9.69 -2.98
C LEU A 270 -13.76 9.68 -4.35
N LEU A 271 -13.08 10.18 -5.39
CA LEU A 271 -13.61 10.21 -6.75
C LEU A 271 -13.85 8.80 -7.29
N LEU A 272 -12.89 7.89 -7.18
CA LEU A 272 -12.98 6.54 -7.72
C LEU A 272 -13.99 5.68 -6.96
N LEU A 273 -14.00 5.73 -5.62
CA LEU A 273 -14.96 4.98 -4.81
C LEU A 273 -16.38 5.54 -4.96
N GLY A 274 -16.53 6.87 -4.99
CA GLY A 274 -17.81 7.54 -5.24
C GLY A 274 -18.35 7.24 -6.64
N GLY A 275 -17.49 7.33 -7.65
CA GLY A 275 -17.81 6.96 -9.04
C GLY A 275 -18.19 5.49 -9.17
N SER A 276 -17.49 4.59 -8.47
CA SER A 276 -17.82 3.16 -8.42
C SER A 276 -19.21 2.91 -7.84
N ALA A 277 -19.55 3.61 -6.74
CA ALA A 277 -20.88 3.52 -6.14
C ALA A 277 -21.98 3.99 -7.10
N GLN A 278 -21.77 5.09 -7.81
CA GLN A 278 -22.72 5.61 -8.80
C GLN A 278 -22.87 4.67 -10.00
N LEU A 279 -21.76 4.20 -10.57
CA LEU A 279 -21.76 3.27 -11.71
C LEU A 279 -22.51 1.98 -11.38
N PHE A 280 -22.28 1.39 -10.20
CA PHE A 280 -22.94 0.15 -9.80
C PHE A 280 -24.44 0.32 -9.58
N ILE A 281 -24.88 1.49 -9.11
CA ILE A 281 -26.32 1.76 -8.89
C ILE A 281 -27.06 1.91 -10.22
N HIS A 282 -26.43 2.51 -11.23
CA HIS A 282 -27.07 2.83 -12.52
C HIS A 282 -26.90 1.74 -13.61
N LYS A 283 -25.90 0.86 -13.51
CA LYS A 283 -25.78 -0.29 -14.45
C LYS A 283 -26.74 -1.41 -14.08
N ASP A 284 -27.54 -1.89 -15.04
CA ASP A 284 -28.30 -3.12 -14.89
C ASP A 284 -27.42 -4.38 -15.06
N ILE A 285 -27.66 -5.35 -14.17
CA ILE A 285 -26.81 -6.53 -13.92
C ILE A 285 -26.74 -7.49 -15.12
N ASP A 286 -27.61 -7.33 -16.12
CA ASP A 286 -27.69 -8.24 -17.27
C ASP A 286 -26.43 -8.29 -18.15
N THR A 287 -25.51 -7.33 -17.98
CA THR A 287 -24.25 -7.27 -18.74
C THR A 287 -23.10 -8.13 -18.18
N PHE A 288 -23.18 -8.65 -16.95
CA PHE A 288 -22.15 -9.54 -16.39
C PHE A 288 -22.34 -11.02 -16.76
N LYS A 289 -23.46 -11.38 -17.40
CA LYS A 289 -23.75 -12.76 -17.88
C LYS A 289 -23.20 -13.08 -19.27
N GLY A 290 -22.60 -12.11 -19.97
CA GLY A 290 -22.23 -12.20 -21.38
C GLY A 290 -20.78 -12.62 -21.68
N GLY A 291 -20.18 -13.49 -20.87
CA GLY A 291 -18.81 -13.96 -21.10
C GLY A 291 -18.56 -15.30 -20.44
N LYS A 292 -19.17 -16.35 -21.00
CA LYS A 292 -18.64 -17.71 -20.87
C LYS A 292 -17.35 -17.83 -21.67
#